data_AF-A0A7V8BKQ6-F1
#
_entry.id   AF-A0A7V8BKQ6-F1
#
_cell.length_a   1.000
_cell.length_b   1.000
_cell.length_c   1.000
_cell.angle_alpha   90.00
_cell.angle_beta   90.00
_cell.angle_gamma   90.00
#
_symmetry.space_group_name_H-M   'P 1'
#
loop_
_entity.id
_entity.type
_entity.pdbx_description
1 polymer ?
#
loop_
_entity_poly.entity_id
_entity_poly.type
_entity_poly.pdbx_seq_one_letter_code
_entity_poly.pdbx_strand_id
1 'polypeptide(L)'
;MVRAGEVAPETLLECAERRIAAGNGTLNAVIAQYPKPARHALRSRRAAGHERAGVFAGVPVLVKDLLATVEGVPTWNGNRLLQRALPAAAHDSEFIRRLRATGALIIGKTATPEFGLTPYTEPELTGATR
;
A
#
# COMPACT_ATOMS: atom_id res chain seq x y z
N MET A 1 -20.58 7.37 1.32
CA MET A 1 -20.18 6.18 0.55
C MET A 1 -20.00 4.94 1.43
N VAL A 2 -18.80 4.50 1.83
CA VAL A 2 -18.63 3.19 2.53
C VAL A 2 -19.38 3.09 3.86
N ARG A 3 -19.17 4.06 4.77
CA ARG A 3 -19.84 4.09 6.08
C ARG A 3 -21.37 4.10 5.95
N ALA A 4 -21.90 4.81 4.95
CA ALA A 4 -23.33 4.88 4.67
C ALA A 4 -23.87 3.63 3.94
N GLY A 5 -23.00 2.71 3.51
CA GLY A 5 -23.39 1.50 2.78
C GLY A 5 -23.69 1.72 1.29
N GLU A 6 -23.46 2.91 0.75
CA GLU A 6 -23.71 3.23 -0.66
C GLU A 6 -22.70 2.55 -1.61
N VAL A 7 -21.49 2.26 -1.11
CA VAL A 7 -20.41 1.62 -1.87
C VAL A 7 -19.75 0.56 -1.00
N ALA A 8 -19.54 -0.64 -1.56
CA ALA A 8 -18.80 -1.70 -0.89
C ALA A 8 -17.28 -1.40 -0.90
N PRO A 9 -16.54 -1.69 0.19
CA PRO A 9 -15.07 -1.60 0.21
C PRO A 9 -14.38 -2.33 -0.96
N GLU A 10 -14.93 -3.47 -1.37
CA GLU A 10 -14.44 -4.26 -2.50
C GLU A 10 -14.52 -3.49 -3.81
N THR A 11 -15.60 -2.74 -4.04
CA THR A 11 -15.74 -1.87 -5.22
C THR A 11 -14.64 -0.81 -5.26
N LEU A 12 -14.26 -0.23 -4.11
CA LEU A 12 -13.16 0.73 -4.06
C LEU A 12 -11.82 0.08 -4.39
N LEU A 13 -11.56 -1.11 -3.85
CA LEU A 13 -10.35 -1.88 -4.15
C LEU A 13 -10.25 -2.18 -5.65
N GLU A 14 -11.32 -2.68 -6.27
CA GLU A 14 -11.37 -2.97 -7.71
C GLU A 14 -11.15 -1.70 -8.56
N CYS A 15 -11.75 -0.58 -8.16
CA CYS A 15 -11.52 0.72 -8.81
C CYS A 15 -10.04 1.14 -8.74
N ALA A 16 -9.40 0.98 -7.57
CA ALA A 16 -7.99 1.31 -7.40
C ALA A 16 -7.09 0.38 -8.22
N GLU A 17 -7.33 -0.94 -8.19
CA GLU A 17 -6.59 -1.93 -8.99
C GLU A 17 -6.68 -1.60 -10.49
N ARG A 18 -7.89 -1.30 -11.00
CA ARG A 18 -8.09 -0.86 -12.39
C ARG A 18 -7.35 0.42 -12.72
N ARG A 19 -7.37 1.41 -11.83
CA ARG A 19 -6.71 2.70 -12.06
C ARG A 19 -5.19 2.54 -12.10
N ILE A 20 -4.63 1.72 -11.22
CA ILE A 20 -3.21 1.38 -11.23
C ILE A 20 -2.85 0.66 -12.52
N ALA A 21 -3.62 -0.36 -12.91
CA ALA A 21 -3.38 -1.09 -14.17
C ALA A 21 -3.39 -0.17 -15.40
N ALA A 22 -4.32 0.78 -15.46
CA ALA A 22 -4.45 1.69 -16.59
C ALA A 22 -3.37 2.78 -16.65
N GLY A 23 -2.86 3.23 -15.50
CA GLY A 23 -1.97 4.42 -15.44
C GLY A 23 -0.50 4.11 -15.13
N ASN A 24 -0.21 3.03 -14.39
CA ASN A 24 1.11 2.83 -13.81
C ASN A 24 2.19 2.47 -14.84
N GLY A 25 1.81 1.99 -16.03
CA GLY A 25 2.74 1.77 -17.13
C GLY A 25 3.43 3.06 -17.61
N THR A 26 2.73 4.19 -17.51
CA THR A 26 3.29 5.51 -17.88
C THR A 26 3.93 6.22 -16.69
N LEU A 27 3.30 6.14 -15.52
CA LEU A 27 3.73 6.88 -14.33
C LEU A 27 4.89 6.19 -13.59
N ASN A 28 4.99 4.86 -13.62
CA ASN A 28 5.96 4.08 -12.86
C ASN A 28 6.00 4.48 -11.36
N ALA A 29 4.82 4.62 -10.74
CA ALA A 29 4.67 5.11 -9.37
C ALA A 29 4.48 3.98 -8.35
N VAL A 30 3.86 2.87 -8.74
CA VAL A 30 3.54 1.71 -7.89
C VAL A 30 4.49 0.58 -8.21
N ILE A 31 5.28 0.15 -7.23
CA ILE A 31 6.37 -0.83 -7.42
C ILE A 31 6.00 -2.23 -6.93
N ALA A 32 4.95 -2.32 -6.09
CA ALA A 32 4.42 -3.58 -5.61
C ALA A 32 2.92 -3.43 -5.30
N GLN A 33 2.15 -4.48 -5.56
CA GLN A 33 0.71 -4.54 -5.28
C GLN A 33 0.40 -5.78 -4.44
N TYR A 34 -0.57 -5.66 -3.53
CA TYR A 34 -0.93 -6.68 -2.54
C TYR A 34 -2.42 -7.06 -2.60
N PRO A 35 -2.93 -7.53 -3.76
CA PRO A 35 -4.36 -7.83 -3.91
C PRO A 35 -4.83 -8.93 -2.95
N LYS A 36 -3.99 -9.95 -2.72
CA LYS A 36 -4.30 -11.05 -1.79
C LYS A 36 -4.38 -10.58 -0.32
N PRO A 37 -3.35 -9.92 0.24
CA PRO A 37 -3.45 -9.32 1.58
C PRO A 37 -4.60 -8.32 1.73
N ALA A 38 -4.85 -7.47 0.74
CA ALA A 38 -5.94 -6.51 0.78
C ALA A 38 -7.31 -7.20 0.86
N ARG A 39 -7.58 -8.18 -0.01
CA ARG A 39 -8.82 -8.95 0.04
C ARG A 39 -8.97 -9.75 1.33
N HIS A 40 -7.87 -10.29 1.87
CA HIS A 40 -7.89 -10.95 3.17
C HIS A 40 -8.28 -9.97 4.28
N ALA A 41 -7.68 -8.78 4.34
CA ALA A 41 -8.01 -7.78 5.35
C ALA A 41 -9.49 -7.37 5.29
N LEU A 42 -10.07 -7.18 4.10
CA LEU A 42 -11.51 -6.91 3.96
C LEU A 42 -12.38 -8.04 4.53
N ARG A 43 -12.06 -9.31 4.21
CA ARG A 43 -12.78 -10.47 4.75
C ARG A 43 -12.69 -10.54 6.27
N SER A 44 -11.49 -10.34 6.84
CA SER A 44 -11.27 -10.38 8.29
C SER A 44 -12.04 -9.27 9.01
N ARG A 45 -12.09 -8.07 8.43
CA ARG A 45 -12.89 -6.97 8.99
C ARG A 45 -14.38 -7.26 8.94
N ARG A 46 -14.89 -7.82 7.84
CA ARG A 46 -16.29 -8.23 7.70
C ARG A 46 -16.68 -9.30 8.71
N ALA A 47 -15.83 -10.32 8.89
CA ALA A 47 -16.06 -11.36 9.89
C ALA A 47 -16.11 -10.81 11.32
N ALA A 48 -15.40 -9.71 11.59
CA ALA A 48 -15.42 -9.01 12.87
C ALA A 48 -16.53 -7.93 12.99
N GLY A 49 -17.39 -7.74 11.97
CA GLY A 49 -18.40 -6.66 11.95
C GLY A 49 -17.81 -5.24 11.88
N HIS A 50 -16.57 -5.11 11.41
CA HIS A 50 -15.80 -3.86 11.36
C HIS A 50 -15.57 -3.37 9.92
N GLU A 51 -16.26 -3.93 8.92
CA GLU A 51 -16.06 -3.60 7.50
C GLU A 51 -16.39 -2.13 7.16
N ARG A 52 -17.24 -1.48 7.97
CA ARG A 52 -17.59 -0.05 7.85
C ARG A 52 -17.07 0.82 8.99
N ALA A 53 -16.33 0.24 9.93
CA ALA A 53 -15.81 0.95 11.11
C ALA A 53 -14.49 1.67 10.80
N GLY A 54 -14.34 2.91 11.31
CA GLY A 54 -13.13 3.72 11.16
C GLY A 54 -13.26 4.85 10.12
N VAL A 55 -12.43 5.88 10.28
CA VAL A 55 -12.50 7.11 9.45
C VAL A 55 -12.11 6.88 7.99
N PHE A 56 -11.33 5.84 7.71
CA PHE A 56 -10.92 5.42 6.36
C PHE A 56 -11.34 3.99 6.04
N ALA A 57 -12.45 3.51 6.63
CA ALA A 57 -12.96 2.16 6.42
C ALA A 57 -13.00 1.78 4.94
N GLY A 58 -12.22 0.77 4.56
CA GLY A 58 -12.19 0.22 3.21
C GLY A 58 -11.50 1.08 2.15
N VAL A 59 -10.91 2.22 2.52
CA VAL A 59 -10.23 3.13 1.58
C VAL A 59 -8.89 2.52 1.15
N PRO A 60 -8.67 2.23 -0.14
CA PRO A 60 -7.39 1.73 -0.63
C PRO A 60 -6.30 2.80 -0.53
N VAL A 61 -5.14 2.42 0.02
CA VAL A 61 -3.99 3.31 0.17
C VAL A 61 -2.71 2.60 -0.28
N LEU A 62 -1.82 3.38 -0.90
CA LEU A 62 -0.45 2.97 -1.16
C LEU A 62 0.44 3.56 -0.08
N VAL A 63 1.47 2.82 0.31
CA VAL A 63 2.44 3.25 1.30
C VAL A 63 3.78 3.47 0.60
N LYS A 64 4.53 4.51 0.97
CA LYS A 64 5.85 4.74 0.38
C LYS A 64 6.78 3.57 0.68
N ASP A 65 7.62 3.16 -0.28
CA ASP A 65 8.70 2.21 -0.03
C ASP A 65 9.85 2.83 0.75
N LEU A 66 9.55 3.49 1.88
CA LEU A 66 10.52 4.24 2.67
C LEU A 66 10.09 4.21 4.14
N LEU A 67 10.91 3.57 4.99
CA LEU A 67 10.80 3.51 6.46
C LEU A 67 9.53 2.84 7.04
N ALA A 68 8.39 2.91 6.37
CA ALA A 68 7.12 2.35 6.81
C ALA A 68 7.06 0.84 6.53
N THR A 69 7.46 0.05 7.52
CA THR A 69 7.39 -1.42 7.46
C THR A 69 5.95 -1.91 7.56
N VAL A 70 5.61 -2.84 6.66
CA VAL A 70 4.33 -3.56 6.65
C VAL A 70 4.66 -5.02 6.92
N GLU A 71 4.02 -5.63 7.91
CA GLU A 71 4.23 -7.02 8.27
C GLU A 71 4.11 -7.94 7.05
N GLY A 72 5.08 -8.85 6.88
CA GLY A 72 5.13 -9.80 5.77
C GLY A 72 5.54 -9.18 4.43
N VAL A 73 5.94 -7.91 4.40
CA VAL A 73 6.32 -7.19 3.18
C VAL A 73 7.73 -6.59 3.34
N PRO A 74 8.64 -6.75 2.37
CA PRO A 74 9.94 -6.10 2.42
C PRO A 74 9.81 -4.59 2.16
N THR A 75 10.70 -3.80 2.74
CA THR A 75 10.82 -2.36 2.45
C THR A 75 12.25 -2.09 1.98
N TRP A 76 12.39 -1.67 0.72
CA TRP A 76 13.70 -1.59 0.06
C TRP A 76 14.33 -0.20 0.14
N ASN A 77 13.55 0.82 0.50
CA ASN A 77 14.03 2.21 0.59
C ASN A 77 14.57 2.72 -0.76
N GLY A 78 14.01 2.26 -1.87
CA GLY A 78 14.49 2.59 -3.21
C GLY A 78 15.91 2.11 -3.53
N ASN A 79 16.51 1.27 -2.67
CA ASN A 79 17.90 0.84 -2.77
C ASN A 79 18.02 -0.60 -3.32
N ARG A 80 18.87 -0.77 -4.35
CA ARG A 80 19.06 -2.04 -5.07
C ARG A 80 19.71 -3.15 -4.25
N LEU A 81 20.58 -2.81 -3.31
CA LEU A 81 21.20 -3.80 -2.43
C LEU A 81 20.18 -4.31 -1.40
N LEU A 82 19.41 -3.41 -0.80
CA LEU A 82 18.38 -3.75 0.17
C LEU A 82 17.27 -4.62 -0.44
N GLN A 83 16.94 -4.46 -1.73
CA GLN A 83 16.03 -5.37 -2.42
C GLN A 83 16.47 -6.84 -2.37
N ARG A 84 17.79 -7.08 -2.40
CA ARG A 84 18.37 -8.43 -2.39
C ARG A 84 18.63 -8.96 -0.99
N ALA A 85 18.89 -8.06 -0.04
CA ALA A 85 19.40 -8.41 1.28
C ALA A 85 18.33 -8.37 2.38
N LEU A 86 17.29 -7.53 2.26
CA LEU A 86 16.33 -7.37 3.35
C LEU A 86 15.19 -8.39 3.27
N PRO A 87 14.93 -9.13 4.37
CA PRO A 87 13.76 -9.97 4.46
C PRO A 87 12.47 -9.14 4.55
N ALA A 88 11.33 -9.82 4.44
CA ALA A 88 10.04 -9.23 4.79
C ALA A 88 10.03 -8.74 6.25
N ALA A 89 9.35 -7.62 6.51
CA ALA A 89 9.29 -7.09 7.87
C ALA A 89 8.50 -8.04 8.79
N ALA A 90 9.01 -8.24 10.00
CA ALA A 90 8.37 -9.10 11.01
C ALA A 90 7.15 -8.44 11.68
N HIS A 91 7.01 -7.12 11.58
CA HIS A 91 5.91 -6.38 12.19
C HIS A 91 5.65 -5.07 11.43
N ASP A 92 4.40 -4.60 11.54
CA ASP A 92 4.01 -3.25 11.12
C ASP A 92 4.77 -2.19 11.94
N SER A 93 5.17 -1.10 11.29
CA SER A 93 5.61 0.10 12.01
C SER A 93 4.43 0.75 12.75
N GLU A 94 4.72 1.62 13.72
CA GLU A 94 3.66 2.32 14.46
C GLU A 94 2.75 3.14 13.54
N PHE A 95 3.31 3.77 12.51
CA PHE A 95 2.53 4.47 11.49
C PHE A 95 1.55 3.53 10.79
N ILE A 96 2.01 2.36 10.37
CA ILE A 96 1.18 1.38 9.66
C ILE A 96 0.11 0.79 10.58
N ARG A 97 0.45 0.50 11.84
CA ARG A 97 -0.50 0.05 12.85
C ARG A 97 -1.64 1.06 13.04
N ARG A 98 -1.31 2.36 13.16
CA ARG A 98 -2.31 3.44 13.27
C ARG A 98 -3.13 3.59 12.00
N LEU A 99 -2.50 3.53 10.84
CA LEU A 99 -3.19 3.61 9.55
C LEU A 99 -4.22 2.48 9.40
N ARG A 100 -3.86 1.23 9.73
CA ARG A 100 -4.80 0.10 9.73
C ARG A 100 -5.94 0.28 10.73
N ALA A 101 -5.67 0.86 11.90
CA ALA A 101 -6.69 1.13 12.92
C ALA A 101 -7.78 2.10 12.41
N THR A 102 -7.45 3.00 11.46
CA THR A 102 -8.46 3.86 10.80
C THR A 102 -9.39 3.12 9.86
N GLY A 103 -9.11 1.84 9.55
CA GLY A 103 -9.83 1.03 8.57
C GLY A 103 -9.28 1.14 7.14
N ALA A 104 -8.20 1.89 6.93
CA ALA A 104 -7.53 1.99 5.63
C ALA A 104 -6.97 0.64 5.18
N LEU A 105 -6.98 0.44 3.87
CA LEU A 105 -6.60 -0.80 3.22
C LEU A 105 -5.29 -0.62 2.44
N ILE A 106 -4.19 -1.15 2.97
CA ILE A 106 -2.89 -1.06 2.28
C ILE A 106 -2.87 -2.03 1.10
N ILE A 107 -2.77 -1.48 -0.12
CA ILE A 107 -2.87 -2.25 -1.36
C ILE A 107 -1.55 -2.37 -2.13
N GLY A 108 -0.48 -1.72 -1.66
CA GLY A 108 0.80 -1.73 -2.38
C GLY A 108 1.82 -0.75 -1.84
N LYS A 109 2.97 -0.70 -2.49
CA LYS A 109 4.06 0.23 -2.21
C LYS A 109 4.32 1.14 -3.40
N THR A 110 4.60 2.43 -3.12
CA THR A 110 5.05 3.38 -4.15
C THR A 110 6.56 3.40 -4.27
N ALA A 111 7.06 3.85 -5.42
CA ALA A 111 8.44 4.22 -5.61
C ALA A 111 8.85 5.32 -4.61
N THR A 112 10.16 5.41 -4.37
CA THR A 112 10.80 6.44 -3.55
C THR A 112 12.17 6.76 -4.15
N PRO A 113 12.68 7.99 -3.99
CA PRO A 113 14.11 8.21 -4.16
C PRO A 113 14.89 7.29 -3.23
N GLU A 114 16.09 6.88 -3.64
CA GLU A 114 16.95 6.04 -2.83
C GLU A 114 17.21 6.71 -1.47
N PHE A 115 16.85 5.99 -0.40
CA PHE A 115 16.82 6.47 1.00
C PHE A 115 16.03 7.76 1.25
N GLY A 116 15.22 8.22 0.30
CA GLY A 116 14.51 9.50 0.38
C GLY A 116 15.43 10.72 0.31
N LEU A 117 16.61 10.61 -0.28
CA LEU A 117 17.66 11.65 -0.24
C LEU A 117 17.45 12.82 -1.20
N THR A 118 16.60 12.66 -2.22
CA THR A 118 16.40 13.68 -3.26
C THR A 118 14.92 14.06 -3.39
N PRO A 119 14.62 15.26 -3.93
CA PRO A 119 13.24 15.71 -4.13
C PRO A 119 12.61 15.15 -5.43
N TYR A 120 13.28 14.25 -6.15
CA TYR A 120 12.81 13.62 -7.38
C TYR A 120 12.95 12.10 -7.29
N THR A 121 11.97 11.36 -7.82
CA THR A 121 11.90 9.89 -7.68
C THR A 121 12.49 9.21 -8.90
N GLU A 122 13.81 9.05 -8.92
CA GLU A 122 14.56 8.40 -10.02
C GLU A 122 15.58 7.36 -9.51
N PRO A 123 15.20 6.44 -8.59
CA PRO A 123 16.13 5.44 -8.08
C PRO A 123 16.58 4.47 -9.18
N GLU A 124 17.83 4.00 -9.13
CA GLU A 124 18.30 2.91 -10.01
C GLU A 124 17.44 1.65 -9.87
N LEU A 125 16.87 1.40 -8.68
CA LEU A 125 16.09 0.21 -8.38
C LEU A 125 14.83 0.07 -9.25
N THR A 126 14.07 1.15 -9.42
CA THR A 126 12.76 1.10 -10.08
C THR A 126 12.63 2.07 -11.26
N GLY A 127 13.65 2.89 -11.52
CA GLY A 127 13.61 3.94 -12.54
C GLY A 127 12.75 5.15 -12.12
N ALA A 128 12.69 6.14 -13.01
CA ALA A 128 11.97 7.39 -12.81
C ALA A 128 10.45 7.20 -12.71
N THR A 129 9.83 7.85 -11.72
CA THR A 129 8.38 8.12 -11.71
C THR A 129 8.09 9.40 -12.51
N ARG A 130 7.01 9.42 -13.29
CA ARG A 130 6.63 10.53 -14.19
C ARG A 130 5.21 11.03 -13.93
#